data_AF-A0A831RW64-F1
#
_entry.id   AF-A0A831RW64-F1
#
_cell.length_a   1.000
_cell.length_b   1.000
_cell.length_c   1.000
_cell.angle_alpha   90.00
_cell.angle_beta   90.00
_cell.angle_gamma   90.00
#
_symmetry.space_group_name_H-M   'P 1'
#
loop_
_entity.id
_entity.type
_entity.pdbx_description
1 polymer ?
#
loop_
_entity_poly.entity_id
_entity_poly.type
_entity_poly.pdbx_seq_one_letter_code
_entity_poly.pdbx_strand_id
1 'polypeptide(L)'
;MPYWRLSAFYFFYFAALGTLMPYWGLYLQSLGFDAFAIGSLMSILMATKIVAPNVWGWLGDHLGHRMVIVRLASLLSLLAFLAMPGATGFVQIALIMTLYSFFWNASLPQFEAVTFNYLGKHVERYSRLRLWGSVGFIVTVVLVGRLVDSRGTGVVLTALLVVFAGIFLSSLLVKDR
;
A
#
# COMPACT_ATOMS: atom_id res chain seq x y z
N MET A 1 9.54 -13.78 18.30
CA MET A 1 9.09 -13.19 17.03
C MET A 1 7.82 -12.36 17.29
N PRO A 2 7.76 -11.09 16.88
CA PRO A 2 6.60 -10.23 17.10
C PRO A 2 5.46 -10.56 16.11
N TYR A 3 4.86 -11.75 16.24
CA TYR A 3 3.85 -12.30 15.30
C TYR A 3 2.74 -11.30 14.98
N TRP A 4 2.05 -10.78 16.00
CA TRP A 4 0.93 -9.84 15.81
C TRP A 4 1.32 -8.53 15.12
N ARG A 5 2.52 -8.01 15.39
CA ARG A 5 3.00 -6.76 14.80
C ARG A 5 3.34 -6.94 13.32
N LEU A 6 3.94 -8.08 12.97
CA LEU A 6 4.24 -8.42 11.60
C LEU A 6 2.96 -8.69 10.79
N SER A 7 2.03 -9.47 11.37
CA SER A 7 0.73 -9.75 10.79
C SER A 7 -0.10 -8.49 10.54
N ALA A 8 -0.05 -7.50 11.44
CA ALA A 8 -0.78 -6.24 11.28
C ALA A 8 -0.35 -5.47 10.02
N PHE A 9 0.95 -5.43 9.73
CA PHE A 9 1.45 -4.79 8.51
C PHE A 9 0.96 -5.52 7.26
N TYR A 10 1.03 -6.85 7.22
CA TYR A 10 0.47 -7.64 6.12
C TYR A 10 -1.02 -7.38 5.94
N PHE A 11 -1.78 -7.35 7.04
CA PHE A 11 -3.21 -7.05 7.01
C PHE A 11 -3.49 -5.70 6.32
N PHE A 12 -2.86 -4.61 6.77
CA PHE A 12 -3.09 -3.29 6.18
C PHE A 12 -2.53 -3.16 4.76
N TYR A 13 -1.37 -3.74 4.46
CA TYR A 13 -0.80 -3.68 3.12
C TYR A 13 -1.73 -4.34 2.09
N PHE A 14 -2.26 -5.52 2.40
CA PHE A 14 -3.20 -6.22 1.52
C PHE A 14 -4.62 -5.65 1.58
N ALA A 15 -5.02 -5.01 2.67
CA ALA A 15 -6.23 -4.18 2.70
C ALA A 15 -6.15 -3.05 1.66
N ALA A 16 -4.99 -2.42 1.49
CA ALA A 16 -4.82 -1.36 0.49
C ALA A 16 -5.03 -1.90 -0.92
N LEU A 17 -4.47 -3.08 -1.22
CA LEU A 17 -4.71 -3.79 -2.49
C LEU A 17 -6.20 -4.16 -2.66
N GLY A 18 -6.85 -4.62 -1.59
CA GLY A 18 -8.27 -4.94 -1.58
C GLY A 18 -9.19 -3.74 -1.86
N THR A 19 -8.77 -2.53 -1.49
CA THR A 19 -9.47 -1.30 -1.87
C THR A 19 -9.12 -0.85 -3.29
N LEU A 20 -7.83 -0.79 -3.62
CA LEU A 20 -7.33 -0.22 -4.87
C LEU A 20 -7.77 -1.02 -6.09
N MET A 21 -7.58 -2.34 -6.07
CA MET A 21 -7.80 -3.19 -7.26
C MET A 21 -9.23 -3.12 -7.81
N PRO A 22 -10.29 -3.31 -7.00
CA PRO A 22 -11.66 -3.27 -7.49
C PRO A 22 -12.23 -1.86 -7.65
N TYR A 23 -11.85 -0.90 -6.80
CA TYR A 23 -12.59 0.37 -6.68
C TYR A 23 -11.87 1.61 -7.23
N TRP A 24 -10.56 1.55 -7.48
CA TRP A 24 -9.82 2.75 -7.93
C TRP A 24 -10.25 3.20 -9.33
N GLY A 25 -10.45 2.26 -10.26
CA GLY A 25 -10.97 2.58 -11.58
C GLY A 25 -12.35 3.23 -11.53
N LEU A 26 -13.23 2.74 -10.65
CA LEU A 26 -14.56 3.33 -10.43
C LEU A 26 -14.46 4.74 -9.84
N TYR A 27 -13.54 4.97 -8.91
CA TYR A 27 -13.27 6.30 -8.37
C TYR A 27 -12.82 7.27 -9.48
N LEU A 28 -11.85 6.88 -10.31
CA LEU A 28 -11.41 7.72 -11.44
C LEU A 28 -12.53 7.96 -12.45
N GLN A 29 -13.34 6.95 -12.75
CA GLN A 29 -14.50 7.10 -13.62
C GLN A 29 -15.52 8.10 -13.06
N SER A 30 -15.74 8.10 -11.73
CA SER A 30 -16.64 9.06 -11.08
C SER A 30 -16.15 10.52 -11.13
N LEU A 31 -14.86 10.74 -11.38
CA LEU A 31 -14.29 12.07 -11.65
C LEU A 31 -14.46 12.51 -13.12
N GLY A 32 -15.07 11.66 -13.97
CA GLY A 32 -15.31 11.95 -15.39
C GLY A 32 -14.16 11.54 -16.32
N PHE A 33 -13.17 10.78 -15.82
CA PHE A 33 -12.11 10.24 -16.69
C PHE A 33 -12.66 9.15 -17.61
N ASP A 34 -12.22 9.17 -18.87
CA ASP A 34 -12.52 8.14 -19.85
C ASP A 34 -11.61 6.90 -19.67
N ALA A 35 -11.90 5.84 -20.43
CA ALA A 35 -11.16 4.58 -20.32
C ALA A 35 -9.66 4.75 -20.63
N PHE A 36 -9.31 5.64 -21.57
CA PHE A 36 -7.92 5.90 -21.93
C PHE A 36 -7.17 6.61 -20.80
N ALA A 37 -7.75 7.66 -20.20
CA ALA A 37 -7.16 8.34 -19.07
C ALA A 37 -7.02 7.41 -17.85
N ILE A 38 -8.05 6.60 -17.55
CA ILE A 38 -7.98 5.60 -16.47
C ILE A 38 -6.86 4.60 -16.74
N GLY A 39 -6.79 4.03 -17.94
CA GLY A 39 -5.72 3.10 -18.34
C GLY A 39 -4.33 3.72 -18.20
N SER A 40 -4.18 4.98 -18.62
CA SER A 40 -2.94 5.74 -18.50
C SER A 40 -2.54 5.94 -17.03
N LEU A 41 -3.48 6.34 -16.16
CA LEU A 41 -3.24 6.50 -14.72
C LEU A 41 -2.92 5.16 -14.05
N MET A 42 -3.62 4.09 -14.42
CA MET A 42 -3.37 2.75 -13.91
C MET A 42 -1.99 2.22 -14.32
N SER A 43 -1.49 2.61 -15.50
CA SER A 43 -0.14 2.25 -15.95
C SER A 43 0.95 2.80 -15.01
N ILE A 44 0.72 3.95 -14.36
CA ILE A 44 1.67 4.55 -13.40
C ILE A 44 1.89 3.62 -12.21
N LEU A 45 0.83 3.00 -11.68
CA LEU A 45 0.94 2.01 -10.60
C LEU A 45 1.80 0.82 -11.01
N MET A 46 1.68 0.36 -12.26
CA MET A 46 2.47 -0.76 -12.77
C MET A 46 3.91 -0.37 -13.06
N ALA A 47 4.14 0.79 -13.68
CA ALA A 47 5.47 1.31 -13.97
C ALA A 47 6.28 1.54 -12.70
N THR A 48 5.69 2.18 -11.69
CA THR A 48 6.34 2.37 -10.38
C THR A 48 6.59 1.05 -9.67
N LYS A 49 5.73 0.03 -9.85
CA LYS A 49 5.95 -1.30 -9.28
C LYS A 49 7.14 -2.02 -9.90
N ILE A 50 7.53 -1.68 -11.14
CA ILE A 50 8.76 -2.19 -11.77
C ILE A 50 9.99 -1.43 -11.26
N VAL A 51 9.90 -0.10 -11.19
CA VAL A 51 11.06 0.75 -10.87
C VAL A 51 11.38 0.78 -9.37
N ALA A 52 10.36 0.95 -8.52
CA ALA A 52 10.54 1.18 -7.10
C ALA A 52 11.29 0.05 -6.37
N PRO A 53 10.91 -1.25 -6.50
CA PRO A 53 11.62 -2.32 -5.79
C PRO A 53 13.12 -2.39 -6.10
N ASN A 54 13.53 -2.06 -7.33
CA ASN A 54 14.93 -2.02 -7.72
C ASN A 54 15.69 -0.88 -7.03
N VAL A 55 15.14 0.34 -7.05
CA VAL A 55 15.75 1.52 -6.41
C VAL A 55 15.86 1.33 -4.90
N TRP A 56 14.77 0.90 -4.27
CA TRP A 56 14.73 0.72 -2.82
C TRP A 56 15.42 -0.55 -2.36
N GLY A 57 15.51 -1.58 -3.20
CA GLY A 57 16.33 -2.78 -3.00
C GLY A 57 17.80 -2.40 -2.86
N TRP A 58 18.34 -1.70 -3.86
CA TRP A 58 19.71 -1.19 -3.83
C TRP A 58 19.97 -0.31 -2.60
N LEU A 59 19.05 0.62 -2.31
CA LEU A 59 19.19 1.52 -1.16
C LEU A 59 19.14 0.74 0.18
N GLY A 60 18.28 -0.26 0.29
CA GLY A 60 18.17 -1.11 1.48
C GLY A 60 19.38 -1.99 1.73
N ASP A 61 20.06 -2.42 0.67
CA ASP A 61 21.28 -3.21 0.78
C ASP A 61 22.49 -2.36 1.20
N HIS A 62 22.51 -1.07 0.84
CA HIS A 62 23.61 -0.15 1.19
C HIS A 62 23.43 0.54 2.55
N LEU A 63 22.19 0.85 2.95
CA LEU A 63 21.91 1.54 4.22
C LEU A 63 21.81 0.60 5.42
N GLY A 64 21.61 -0.71 5.22
CA GLY A 64 21.49 -1.71 6.29
C GLY A 64 20.23 -1.59 7.18
N HIS A 65 19.54 -0.44 7.19
CA HIS A 65 18.40 -0.13 8.06
C HIS A 65 17.05 -0.30 7.32
N ARG A 66 16.71 -1.54 6.97
CA ARG A 66 15.51 -1.86 6.17
C ARG A 66 14.20 -1.37 6.79
N MET A 67 14.04 -1.40 8.11
CA MET A 67 12.79 -0.96 8.75
C MET A 67 12.63 0.57 8.72
N VAL A 68 13.74 1.32 8.78
CA VAL A 68 13.71 2.79 8.60
C VAL A 68 13.18 3.13 7.21
N ILE A 69 13.61 2.38 6.19
CA ILE A 69 13.11 2.53 4.82
C ILE A 69 11.60 2.24 4.77
N VAL A 70 11.13 1.14 5.36
CA VAL A 70 9.70 0.81 5.41
C VAL A 70 8.89 1.93 6.08
N ARG A 71 9.37 2.47 7.20
CA ARG A 71 8.69 3.55 7.94
C ARG A 71 8.62 4.84 7.14
N LEU A 72 9.74 5.27 6.55
CA LEU A 72 9.80 6.45 5.70
C LEU A 72 8.93 6.30 4.46
N ALA A 73 8.98 5.14 3.79
CA ALA A 73 8.16 4.85 2.62
C ALA A 73 6.66 4.83 2.97
N SER A 74 6.29 4.24 4.12
CA SER A 74 4.90 4.24 4.60
C SER A 74 4.41 5.64 4.98
N LEU A 75 5.27 6.47 5.59
CA LEU A 75 4.95 7.85 5.92
C LEU A 75 4.80 8.71 4.66
N LEU A 76 5.76 8.64 3.74
CA LEU A 76 5.76 9.43 2.51
C LEU A 76 4.62 9.03 1.58
N SER A 77 4.26 7.75 1.51
CA SER A 77 3.06 7.32 0.77
C SER A 77 1.79 7.88 1.38
N LEU A 78 1.64 7.85 2.71
CA LEU A 78 0.50 8.47 3.41
C LEU A 78 0.44 10.00 3.15
N LEU A 79 1.55 10.70 3.32
CA LEU A 79 1.63 12.15 3.09
C LEU A 79 1.34 12.54 1.64
N ALA A 80 1.87 11.79 0.67
CA ALA A 80 1.55 12.00 -0.73
C ALA A 80 0.06 11.76 -1.01
N PHE A 81 -0.52 10.70 -0.43
CA PHE A 81 -1.93 10.37 -0.64
C PHE A 81 -2.91 11.34 0.05
N LEU A 82 -2.48 12.07 1.10
CA LEU A 82 -3.30 13.13 1.71
C LEU A 82 -3.65 14.27 0.74
N ALA A 83 -2.87 14.47 -0.33
CA ALA A 83 -3.19 15.44 -1.37
C ALA A 83 -4.31 14.98 -2.33
N MET A 84 -4.65 13.67 -2.33
CA MET A 84 -5.57 13.08 -3.30
C MET A 84 -7.01 13.65 -3.26
N PRO A 85 -7.62 13.94 -2.09
CA PRO A 85 -8.99 14.49 -2.05
C PRO A 85 -9.14 15.86 -2.73
N GLY A 86 -8.06 16.64 -2.84
CA GLY A 86 -8.05 17.94 -3.54
C GLY A 86 -7.72 17.84 -5.03
N ALA A 87 -7.41 16.65 -5.55
CA ALA A 87 -6.95 16.45 -6.91
C ALA A 87 -8.12 16.09 -7.84
N THR A 88 -8.40 16.99 -8.80
CA THR A 88 -9.46 16.82 -9.80
C THR A 88 -8.90 16.71 -11.21
N GLY A 89 -7.70 17.22 -11.46
CA GLY A 89 -7.06 17.19 -12.77
C GLY A 89 -6.24 15.92 -13.01
N PHE A 90 -6.16 15.48 -14.28
CA PHE A 90 -5.36 14.33 -14.70
C PHE A 90 -3.90 14.41 -14.20
N VAL A 91 -3.24 15.55 -14.42
CA VAL A 91 -1.83 15.75 -14.05
C VAL A 91 -1.63 15.70 -12.54
N GLN A 92 -2.53 16.31 -11.77
CA GLN A 92 -2.46 16.30 -10.30
C GLN A 92 -2.57 14.86 -9.78
N ILE A 93 -3.55 14.11 -10.29
CA ILE A 93 -3.77 12.71 -9.93
C ILE A 93 -2.57 11.85 -10.36
N ALA A 94 -2.05 12.04 -11.58
CA ALA A 94 -0.88 11.32 -12.08
C ALA A 94 0.37 11.55 -11.20
N LEU A 95 0.62 12.81 -10.79
CA LEU A 95 1.74 13.15 -9.91
C LEU A 95 1.58 12.52 -8.53
N ILE A 96 0.39 12.64 -7.92
CA ILE A 96 0.11 12.04 -6.62
C ILE A 96 0.23 10.51 -6.69
N MET A 97 -0.32 9.90 -7.74
CA MET A 97 -0.22 8.47 -8.00
C MET A 97 1.23 8.03 -8.13
N THR A 98 2.04 8.76 -8.89
CA THR A 98 3.47 8.46 -9.04
C THR A 98 4.17 8.51 -7.68
N LEU A 99 3.96 9.58 -6.91
CA LEU A 99 4.61 9.75 -5.62
C LEU A 99 4.22 8.66 -4.62
N TYR A 100 2.93 8.48 -4.33
CA TYR A 100 2.53 7.51 -3.31
C TYR A 100 2.88 6.07 -3.74
N SER A 101 2.68 5.72 -5.02
CA SER A 101 2.93 4.35 -5.50
C SER A 101 4.43 4.03 -5.53
N PHE A 102 5.28 5.00 -5.82
CA PHE A 102 6.74 4.82 -5.74
C PHE A 102 7.20 4.45 -4.33
N PHE A 103 6.69 5.14 -3.30
CA PHE A 103 7.01 4.80 -1.91
C PHE A 103 6.30 3.53 -1.43
N TRP A 104 5.03 3.35 -1.76
CA TRP A 104 4.25 2.20 -1.30
C TRP A 104 4.75 0.87 -1.87
N ASN A 105 5.11 0.82 -3.16
CA ASN A 105 5.64 -0.40 -3.79
C ASN A 105 6.98 -0.87 -3.18
N ALA A 106 7.75 0.04 -2.55
CA ALA A 106 8.98 -0.29 -1.85
C ALA A 106 8.77 -0.98 -0.50
N SER A 107 7.62 -0.71 0.13
CA SER A 107 7.39 -1.06 1.53
C SER A 107 7.26 -2.57 1.72
N LEU A 108 6.61 -3.29 0.79
CA LEU A 108 6.42 -4.74 0.91
C LEU A 108 7.72 -5.53 0.78
N PRO A 109 8.54 -5.39 -0.28
CA PRO A 109 9.78 -6.15 -0.41
C PRO A 109 10.73 -5.97 0.78
N GLN A 110 10.89 -4.73 1.26
CA GLN A 110 11.73 -4.45 2.43
C GLN A 110 11.15 -5.06 3.71
N PHE A 111 9.83 -5.01 3.87
CA PHE A 111 9.17 -5.63 5.01
C PHE A 111 9.25 -7.16 4.98
N GLU A 112 9.18 -7.78 3.80
CA GLU A 112 9.40 -9.22 3.65
C GLU A 112 10.81 -9.60 4.05
N ALA A 113 11.83 -8.85 3.62
CA ALA A 113 13.21 -9.06 4.05
C ALA A 113 13.36 -8.98 5.58
N VAL A 114 12.76 -7.98 6.23
CA VAL A 114 12.73 -7.86 7.69
C VAL A 114 12.01 -9.06 8.33
N THR A 115 10.89 -9.50 7.75
CA THR A 115 10.11 -10.64 8.24
C THR A 115 10.92 -11.94 8.17
N PHE A 116 11.66 -12.18 7.08
CA PHE A 116 12.55 -13.34 6.95
C PHE A 116 13.70 -13.29 7.94
N ASN A 117 14.29 -12.12 8.21
CA ASN A 117 15.30 -11.97 9.27
C ASN A 117 14.75 -12.33 10.66
N TYR A 118 13.48 -12.02 10.94
CA TYR A 118 12.81 -12.41 12.18
C TYR A 118 12.49 -13.91 12.27
N LEU A 119 12.20 -14.54 11.13
CA LEU A 119 11.89 -15.97 11.04
C LEU A 119 13.14 -16.84 11.15
N GLY A 120 14.26 -16.41 10.56
CA GLY A 120 15.50 -17.18 10.54
C GLY A 120 15.28 -18.58 9.96
N LYS A 121 15.54 -19.61 10.77
CA LYS A 121 15.32 -21.02 10.38
C LYS A 121 13.85 -21.45 10.33
N HIS A 122 12.93 -20.64 10.87
CA HIS A 122 11.50 -20.98 11.00
C HIS A 122 10.63 -20.46 9.86
N VAL A 123 11.09 -20.60 8.62
CA VAL A 123 10.42 -20.07 7.42
C VAL A 123 9.00 -20.61 7.26
N GLU A 124 8.69 -21.80 7.78
CA GLU A 124 7.35 -22.40 7.77
C GLU A 124 6.26 -21.50 8.36
N ARG A 125 6.63 -20.62 9.31
CA ARG A 125 5.69 -19.70 9.98
C ARG A 125 5.33 -18.48 9.13
N TYR A 126 6.04 -18.23 8.02
CA TYR A 126 5.74 -17.14 7.09
C TYR A 126 4.31 -17.24 6.54
N SER A 127 3.87 -18.45 6.20
CA SER A 127 2.50 -18.72 5.74
C SER A 127 1.45 -18.14 6.69
N ARG A 128 1.64 -18.33 8.01
CA ARG A 128 0.73 -17.83 9.05
C ARG A 128 0.70 -16.31 9.19
N LEU A 129 1.77 -15.61 8.80
CA LEU A 129 1.80 -14.15 8.73
C LEU A 129 1.06 -13.67 7.48
N ARG A 130 1.35 -14.30 6.33
CA ARG A 130 0.76 -13.95 5.04
C ARG A 130 -0.75 -14.19 4.98
N LEU A 131 -1.27 -15.16 5.75
CA LEU A 131 -2.72 -15.38 5.91
C LEU A 131 -3.46 -14.11 6.34
N TRP A 132 -2.88 -13.29 7.22
CA TRP A 132 -3.50 -12.02 7.63
C TRP A 132 -3.60 -11.01 6.49
N GLY A 133 -2.73 -11.10 5.49
CA GLY A 133 -2.86 -10.35 4.26
C GLY A 133 -4.13 -10.72 3.48
N SER A 134 -4.40 -12.01 3.30
CA SER A 134 -5.64 -12.48 2.67
C SER A 134 -6.89 -12.05 3.46
N VAL A 135 -6.85 -12.13 4.79
CA VAL A 135 -7.94 -11.64 5.65
C VAL A 135 -8.15 -10.14 5.44
N GLY A 136 -7.07 -9.34 5.45
CA GLY A 136 -7.15 -7.89 5.21
C GLY A 136 -7.73 -7.54 3.84
N PHE A 137 -7.33 -8.28 2.80
CA PHE A 137 -7.88 -8.14 1.45
C PHE A 137 -9.40 -8.42 1.44
N ILE A 138 -9.83 -9.59 1.92
CA ILE A 138 -11.24 -10.01 1.90
C ILE A 138 -12.12 -9.04 2.70
N VAL A 139 -11.71 -8.72 3.93
CA VAL A 139 -12.44 -7.80 4.81
C VAL A 139 -12.63 -6.46 4.12
N THR A 140 -11.56 -5.94 3.51
CA THR A 140 -11.61 -4.61 2.91
C THR A 140 -12.42 -4.58 1.63
N VAL A 141 -12.30 -5.59 0.76
CA VAL A 141 -13.14 -5.71 -0.45
C VAL A 141 -14.62 -5.72 -0.07
N VAL A 142 -15.02 -6.54 0.91
CA VAL A 142 -16.43 -6.64 1.32
C VAL A 142 -16.93 -5.36 1.98
N LEU A 143 -16.15 -4.78 2.90
CA LEU A 143 -16.56 -3.57 3.62
C LEU A 143 -16.60 -2.34 2.71
N VAL A 144 -15.52 -2.10 1.95
CA VAL A 144 -15.46 -0.97 1.03
C VAL A 144 -16.49 -1.13 -0.08
N GLY A 145 -16.69 -2.34 -0.62
CA GLY A 145 -17.73 -2.60 -1.60
C GLY A 145 -19.12 -2.17 -1.13
N ARG A 146 -19.54 -2.61 0.06
CA ARG A 146 -20.84 -2.17 0.62
C ARG A 146 -20.92 -0.67 0.88
N LEU A 147 -19.81 -0.04 1.25
CA LEU A 147 -19.78 1.40 1.45
C LEU A 147 -19.83 2.16 0.12
N VAL A 148 -19.21 1.63 -0.93
CA VAL A 148 -19.29 2.18 -2.29
C VAL A 148 -20.72 2.07 -2.82
N ASP A 149 -21.40 0.94 -2.62
CA ASP A 149 -22.79 0.76 -3.04
C ASP A 149 -23.76 1.73 -2.35
N SER A 150 -23.50 2.07 -1.08
CA SER A 150 -24.41 2.90 -0.27
C SER A 150 -24.08 4.39 -0.24
N ARG A 151 -22.80 4.76 -0.37
CA ARG A 151 -22.31 6.15 -0.24
C ARG A 151 -21.53 6.65 -1.45
N GLY A 152 -21.37 5.83 -2.48
CA GLY A 152 -20.62 6.13 -3.69
C GLY A 152 -19.10 5.93 -3.56
N THR A 153 -18.40 6.18 -4.66
CA THR A 153 -16.96 5.95 -4.82
C THR A 153 -16.08 6.86 -3.98
N GLY A 154 -16.61 7.97 -3.44
CA GLY A 154 -15.86 8.88 -2.56
C GLY A 154 -15.29 8.21 -1.30
N VAL A 155 -15.93 7.13 -0.82
CA VAL A 155 -15.43 6.36 0.33
C VAL A 155 -14.07 5.71 0.06
N VAL A 156 -13.74 5.42 -1.21
CA VAL A 156 -12.47 4.78 -1.59
C VAL A 156 -11.27 5.60 -1.10
N LEU A 157 -11.32 6.93 -1.21
CA LEU A 157 -10.25 7.80 -0.72
C LEU A 157 -10.09 7.70 0.80
N THR A 158 -11.19 7.79 1.54
CA THR A 158 -11.15 7.70 3.00
C THR A 158 -10.68 6.32 3.48
N ALA A 159 -11.09 5.26 2.80
CA ALA A 159 -10.66 3.90 3.09
C ALA A 159 -9.15 3.72 2.85
N LEU A 160 -8.63 4.22 1.73
CA LEU A 160 -7.20 4.19 1.44
C LEU A 160 -6.38 5.01 2.43
N LEU A 161 -6.86 6.19 2.85
CA LEU A 161 -6.20 6.98 3.89
C LEU A 161 -6.11 6.24 5.23
N VAL A 162 -7.22 5.64 5.67
CA VAL A 162 -7.25 4.83 6.90
C VAL A 162 -6.29 3.65 6.80
N VAL A 163 -6.26 2.97 5.65
CA VAL A 163 -5.37 1.83 5.45
C VAL A 163 -3.91 2.25 5.38
N PHE A 164 -3.55 3.32 4.65
CA PHE A 164 -2.17 3.83 4.62
C PHE A 164 -1.71 4.30 6.01
N ALA A 165 -2.59 4.93 6.80
CA ALA A 165 -2.31 5.22 8.19
C ALA A 165 -2.07 3.94 9.01
N GLY A 166 -2.87 2.89 8.79
CA GLY A 166 -2.66 1.57 9.39
C GLY A 166 -1.31 0.92 9.02
N ILE A 167 -0.87 1.04 7.75
CA ILE A 167 0.46 0.59 7.29
C ILE A 167 1.55 1.35 8.06
N PHE A 168 1.47 2.68 8.11
CA PHE A 168 2.45 3.49 8.83
C PHE A 168 2.49 3.15 10.33
N LEU A 169 1.34 3.13 11.00
CA LEU A 169 1.27 2.82 12.43
C LEU A 169 1.78 1.41 12.73
N SER A 170 1.40 0.41 11.92
CA SER A 170 1.90 -0.96 12.09
C SER A 170 3.42 -1.06 11.86
N SER A 171 3.98 -0.26 10.96
CA SER A 171 5.44 -0.16 10.76
C SER A 171 6.18 0.43 11.97
N LEU A 172 5.55 1.30 12.77
CA LEU A 172 6.16 1.83 14.00
C LEU A 172 6.23 0.77 15.10
N LEU A 173 5.30 -0.19 15.11
CA LEU A 173 5.23 -1.24 16.13
C LEU A 173 6.37 -2.26 15.99
N VAL A 174 6.89 -2.49 14.79
CA VAL A 174 7.98 -3.46 14.54
C VAL A 174 9.32 -2.79 14.84
N LYS A 175 10.15 -3.40 15.71
CA LYS A 175 11.50 -2.89 16.06
C LYS A 175 12.54 -3.32 15.02
N ASP A 176 13.56 -2.50 14.80
CA ASP A 176 14.77 -2.90 14.07
C ASP A 176 15.51 -3.99 14.87
N ARG A 177 16.05 -4.99 14.18
CA ARG A 177 16.87 -6.06 14.76
C ARG A 177 18.14 -6.22 13.96
#